data_AF-A0A9D7HPA2-F1
#
_entry.id   AF-A0A9D7HPA2-F1
#
_cell.length_a   1.000
_cell.length_b   1.000
_cell.length_c   1.000
_cell.angle_alpha   90.00
_cell.angle_beta   90.00
_cell.angle_gamma   90.00
#
_symmetry.space_group_name_H-M   'P 1'
#
loop_
_entity.id
_entity.type
_entity.pdbx_description
1 polymer ?
#
loop_
_entity_poly.entity_id
_entity_poly.type
_entity_poly.pdbx_seq_one_letter_code
_entity_poly.pdbx_strand_id
1 'polypeptide(L)'
;MQRAKVRTPITNEEAWSYSLDVAGIRTGDVVEFRWKYMVPYDLNAPRSYGWRARYWVDNWSRLTSWRVFFHGTLPIRAQRTEIVYHRRQGLALMGWPATERHEEGDAIRCTWHMEDLPACMDEVNARPASFPPHRGTPRNRMTHVTGDVTTSVVSLFSSRIGCMCCVSERTRRSGGSRWRARTYPIIRTSCSRTSYASTTLGQGQEPVARRIERIHERIATRFTFEPDNAWYENDHWTGRPRMGDQVNESRLRAISRYDLYAKIIDHYFVDYTSAYVLDARVGRMDDRYISPLWGNEFLLAVRDGDGLLWMHPKCSRSGLMANEFPFYWQGTSALLNNLALLVSDGPVLPVFTDLPIAPPHENVRTVHFEMEVDLAQRTVHAHVRVLLTGQFSTLGRASYLFNEVDSTVLSAYGHRPDHSPHARLIDQRMAPLQTDPPFRQAIEMELDLSQALSATGEDTWQLDLSGLLEHALPEGFRAAGRDLPFHWDFAQRDELSIQVGFDRPVDADLRSATIGVDTCGSTQYTCNLDRIDERQVLLRSGLRVNDVIVPVERAAELQLLLEHGHAAARAVLAIRAAKPTDP
;
A
#
# COMPACT_ATOMS: atom_id res chain seq x y z
N MET A 1 -9.87 -22.75 21.27
CA MET A 1 -10.85 -21.72 20.87
C MET A 1 -10.51 -20.45 21.62
N GLN A 2 -10.12 -19.39 20.90
CA GLN A 2 -9.89 -18.09 21.52
C GLN A 2 -11.04 -17.16 21.13
N ARG A 3 -11.61 -16.50 22.13
CA ARG A 3 -12.66 -15.48 21.96
C ARG A 3 -11.98 -14.12 22.05
N ALA A 4 -11.98 -13.38 20.95
CA ALA A 4 -11.48 -12.02 20.92
C ALA A 4 -12.67 -11.05 20.84
N LYS A 5 -12.60 -9.94 21.58
CA LYS A 5 -13.48 -8.80 21.32
C LYS A 5 -12.84 -7.97 20.22
N VAL A 6 -13.48 -7.90 19.06
CA VAL A 6 -13.08 -7.00 17.98
C VAL A 6 -13.88 -5.72 18.14
N ARG A 7 -13.21 -4.66 18.59
CA ARG A 7 -13.81 -3.34 18.57
C ARG A 7 -13.61 -2.73 17.19
N THR A 8 -14.66 -2.13 16.67
CA THR A 8 -14.60 -1.17 15.57
C THR A 8 -14.96 0.21 16.13
N PRO A 9 -14.81 1.32 15.39
CA PRO A 9 -15.31 2.64 15.81
C PRO A 9 -16.81 2.67 16.16
N ILE A 10 -17.54 1.57 15.88
CA ILE A 10 -18.99 1.51 15.81
C ILE A 10 -19.56 0.38 16.66
N THR A 11 -18.86 -0.75 16.76
CA THR A 11 -19.34 -1.99 17.34
C THR A 11 -18.28 -2.62 18.25
N ASN A 12 -18.74 -3.33 19.28
CA ASN A 12 -17.93 -4.33 19.95
C ASN A 12 -18.45 -5.69 19.47
N GLU A 13 -17.74 -6.28 18.51
CA GLU A 13 -18.04 -7.60 17.96
C GLU A 13 -17.27 -8.67 18.72
N GLU A 14 -17.80 -9.88 18.71
CA GLU A 14 -17.06 -11.06 19.15
C GLU A 14 -16.55 -11.78 17.92
N ALA A 15 -15.23 -11.97 17.85
CA ALA A 15 -14.60 -12.83 16.87
C ALA A 15 -14.15 -14.11 17.55
N TRP A 16 -14.27 -15.21 16.83
CA TRP A 16 -13.84 -16.53 17.27
C TRP A 16 -12.75 -17.03 16.34
N SER A 17 -11.61 -17.43 16.91
CA SER A 17 -10.58 -18.16 16.19
C SER A 17 -10.47 -19.59 16.72
N TYR A 18 -10.34 -20.52 15.79
CA TYR A 18 -10.12 -21.93 16.05
C TYR A 18 -8.75 -22.30 15.48
N SER A 19 -7.77 -22.51 16.35
CA SER A 19 -6.49 -23.15 15.98
C SER A 19 -6.61 -24.65 16.23
N LEU A 20 -6.22 -25.44 15.24
CA LEU A 20 -6.11 -26.89 15.34
C LEU A 20 -4.62 -27.21 15.26
N ASP A 21 -4.00 -27.46 16.42
CA ASP A 21 -2.60 -27.84 16.50
C ASP A 21 -2.52 -29.37 16.36
N VAL A 22 -1.91 -29.82 15.26
CA VAL A 22 -1.89 -31.24 14.88
C VAL A 22 -0.53 -31.79 15.28
N ALA A 23 -0.51 -32.66 16.30
CA ALA A 23 0.72 -33.23 16.83
C ALA A 23 1.00 -34.63 16.24
N GLY A 24 2.28 -35.00 16.17
CA GLY A 24 2.70 -36.36 15.82
C GLY A 24 2.64 -36.71 14.33
N ILE A 25 2.45 -35.73 13.44
CA ILE A 25 2.52 -35.94 11.98
C ILE A 25 3.94 -36.33 11.57
N ARG A 26 4.05 -37.37 10.73
CA ARG A 26 5.29 -37.82 10.09
C ARG A 26 5.24 -37.59 8.59
N THR A 27 6.41 -37.56 7.95
CA THR A 27 6.52 -37.46 6.49
C THR A 27 5.77 -38.60 5.81
N GLY A 28 4.86 -38.25 4.90
CA GLY A 28 4.03 -39.21 4.16
C GLY A 28 2.65 -39.47 4.79
N ASP A 29 2.39 -38.99 5.99
CA ASP A 29 1.06 -39.09 6.60
C ASP A 29 0.02 -38.29 5.80
N VAL A 30 -1.20 -38.83 5.71
CA VAL A 30 -2.36 -38.13 5.15
C VAL A 30 -3.22 -37.64 6.31
N VAL A 31 -3.48 -36.34 6.34
CA VAL A 31 -4.29 -35.72 7.39
C VAL A 31 -5.62 -35.29 6.81
N GLU A 32 -6.71 -35.69 7.45
CA GLU A 32 -8.07 -35.34 7.06
C GLU A 32 -8.71 -34.39 8.08
N PHE A 33 -9.22 -33.26 7.59
CA PHE A 33 -9.99 -32.32 8.38
C PHE A 33 -11.38 -32.14 7.78
N ARG A 34 -12.40 -32.19 8.62
CA ARG A 34 -13.79 -31.86 8.25
C ARG A 34 -14.36 -30.90 9.26
N TRP A 35 -14.87 -29.77 8.78
CA TRP A 35 -15.54 -28.80 9.63
C TRP A 35 -16.73 -28.17 8.91
N LYS A 36 -17.65 -27.61 9.69
CA LYS A 36 -18.79 -26.84 9.19
C LYS A 36 -19.00 -25.64 10.11
N TYR A 37 -19.10 -24.47 9.52
CA TYR A 37 -19.43 -23.24 10.24
C TYR A 37 -20.78 -22.71 9.76
N MET A 38 -21.61 -22.27 10.71
CA MET A 38 -22.84 -21.56 10.41
C MET A 38 -22.64 -20.10 10.82
N VAL A 39 -22.62 -19.22 9.84
CA VAL A 39 -22.51 -17.79 10.07
C VAL A 39 -23.93 -17.21 10.12
N PRO A 40 -24.42 -16.76 11.28
CA PRO A 40 -25.75 -16.17 11.37
C PRO A 40 -25.87 -14.96 10.43
N TYR A 41 -26.91 -14.97 9.58
CA TYR A 41 -27.14 -13.95 8.55
C TYR A 41 -27.32 -12.54 9.15
N ASP A 42 -28.04 -12.49 10.27
CA ASP A 42 -28.22 -11.32 11.14
C ASP A 42 -27.84 -11.75 12.57
N LEU A 43 -26.63 -11.39 13.01
CA LEU A 43 -26.13 -11.67 14.38
C LEU A 43 -26.90 -10.88 15.44
N ASN A 44 -27.64 -9.86 15.01
CA ASN A 44 -28.02 -8.74 15.84
C ASN A 44 -29.50 -8.42 15.81
N ALA A 45 -30.32 -9.18 15.08
CA ALA A 45 -31.78 -9.07 15.04
C ALA A 45 -32.43 -8.75 16.40
N PRO A 46 -31.98 -9.33 17.54
CA PRO A 46 -32.56 -9.01 18.85
C PRO A 46 -32.20 -7.60 19.39
N ARG A 47 -31.11 -7.00 18.92
CA ARG A 47 -30.54 -5.70 19.36
C ARG A 47 -30.69 -4.58 18.30
N SER A 48 -31.07 -4.93 17.07
CA SER A 48 -31.25 -4.03 15.94
C SER A 48 -32.67 -3.45 15.83
N TYR A 49 -33.54 -3.63 16.83
CA TYR A 49 -34.80 -2.87 16.90
C TYR A 49 -34.56 -1.42 17.36
N GLY A 50 -34.97 -0.43 16.55
CA GLY A 50 -34.95 1.01 16.89
C GLY A 50 -33.96 1.86 16.06
N TRP A 51 -33.66 3.09 16.48
CA TRP A 51 -32.78 4.01 15.73
C TRP A 51 -31.35 3.48 15.50
N ARG A 52 -30.92 2.51 16.32
CA ARG A 52 -29.64 1.80 16.21
C ARG A 52 -29.56 0.82 15.04
N ALA A 53 -30.70 0.36 14.51
CA ALA A 53 -30.78 -0.44 13.28
C ALA A 53 -30.09 0.23 12.09
N ARG A 54 -30.09 1.57 12.08
CA ARG A 54 -29.57 2.42 11.00
C ARG A 54 -28.04 2.57 10.98
N TYR A 55 -27.34 1.80 11.81
CA TYR A 55 -25.90 1.89 12.00
C TYR A 55 -25.22 0.52 12.05
N TRP A 56 -25.99 -0.54 11.83
CA TRP A 56 -25.60 -1.91 12.10
C TRP A 56 -25.62 -2.68 10.79
N VAL A 57 -24.48 -3.29 10.52
CA VAL A 57 -24.21 -3.97 9.27
C VAL A 57 -23.91 -5.42 9.62
N ASP A 58 -24.83 -6.32 9.28
CA ASP A 58 -24.70 -7.73 9.64
C ASP A 58 -23.81 -8.51 8.66
N ASN A 59 -23.54 -9.77 9.01
CA ASN A 59 -22.72 -10.68 8.21
C ASN A 59 -23.14 -10.70 6.74
N TRP A 60 -24.44 -10.60 6.44
CA TRP A 60 -24.92 -10.59 5.06
C TRP A 60 -24.23 -9.55 4.16
N SER A 61 -23.92 -8.35 4.64
CA SER A 61 -23.26 -7.34 3.80
C SER A 61 -21.80 -7.69 3.50
N ARG A 62 -21.10 -8.29 4.48
CA ARG A 62 -19.75 -8.83 4.35
C ARG A 62 -19.72 -10.06 3.43
N LEU A 63 -20.87 -10.70 3.28
CA LEU A 63 -21.08 -11.88 2.45
C LEU A 63 -21.61 -11.56 1.03
N THR A 64 -21.73 -10.29 0.64
CA THR A 64 -22.33 -9.89 -0.65
C THR A 64 -21.36 -9.68 -1.82
N SER A 65 -20.05 -9.73 -1.59
CA SER A 65 -19.08 -9.80 -2.69
C SER A 65 -17.82 -10.54 -2.26
N TRP A 66 -17.51 -11.60 -2.99
CA TRP A 66 -16.34 -12.44 -2.75
C TRP A 66 -15.53 -12.60 -4.01
N ARG A 67 -14.23 -12.76 -3.80
CA ARG A 67 -13.33 -13.35 -4.77
C ARG A 67 -12.81 -14.65 -4.20
N VAL A 68 -13.14 -15.76 -4.85
CA VAL A 68 -12.68 -17.09 -4.44
C VAL A 68 -11.63 -17.55 -5.44
N PHE A 69 -10.43 -17.81 -4.94
CA PHE A 69 -9.35 -18.40 -5.71
C PHE A 69 -9.40 -19.92 -5.52
N PHE A 70 -9.28 -20.67 -6.62
CA PHE A 70 -9.24 -22.13 -6.57
C PHE A 70 -7.85 -22.67 -6.20
N HIS A 71 -6.81 -21.86 -6.45
CA HIS A 71 -5.41 -22.16 -6.15
C HIS A 71 -5.08 -21.89 -4.68
N GLY A 72 -4.03 -22.54 -4.19
CA GLY A 72 -3.47 -22.34 -2.84
C GLY A 72 -1.96 -22.17 -2.87
N THR A 73 -1.35 -22.13 -1.69
CA THR A 73 0.11 -22.19 -1.50
C THR A 73 0.65 -23.63 -1.57
N LEU A 74 -0.24 -24.61 -1.69
CA LEU A 74 0.07 -26.02 -1.87
C LEU A 74 -0.63 -26.52 -3.13
N PRO A 75 -0.05 -27.51 -3.82
CA PRO A 75 -0.65 -28.04 -5.03
C PRO A 75 -1.91 -28.81 -4.65
N ILE A 76 -2.93 -28.70 -5.48
CA ILE A 76 -4.25 -29.30 -5.23
C ILE A 76 -4.51 -30.32 -6.33
N ARG A 77 -4.43 -31.60 -5.97
CA ARG A 77 -4.70 -32.71 -6.89
C ARG A 77 -6.14 -32.72 -7.38
N ALA A 78 -7.10 -32.51 -6.49
CA ALA A 78 -8.52 -32.45 -6.81
C ALA A 78 -9.25 -31.52 -5.83
N GLN A 79 -10.12 -30.68 -6.36
CA GLN A 79 -10.98 -29.79 -5.59
C GLN A 79 -12.39 -29.77 -6.17
N ARG A 80 -13.35 -29.90 -5.27
CA ARG A 80 -14.77 -29.67 -5.54
C ARG A 80 -15.23 -28.46 -4.74
N THR A 81 -15.66 -27.42 -5.43
CA THR A 81 -16.28 -26.24 -4.80
C THR A 81 -17.75 -26.21 -5.17
N GLU A 82 -18.61 -26.00 -4.17
CA GLU A 82 -20.05 -25.87 -4.38
C GLU A 82 -20.57 -24.57 -3.80
N ILE A 83 -21.43 -23.90 -4.56
CA ILE A 83 -22.26 -22.83 -4.01
C ILE A 83 -23.72 -23.17 -4.26
N VAL A 84 -24.46 -23.27 -3.16
CA VAL A 84 -25.90 -23.46 -3.14
C VAL A 84 -26.53 -22.16 -2.66
N TYR A 85 -27.45 -21.63 -3.46
CA TYR A 85 -28.11 -20.37 -3.17
C TYR A 85 -29.53 -20.35 -3.71
N HIS A 86 -30.34 -19.42 -3.23
CA HIS A 86 -31.72 -19.27 -3.68
C HIS A 86 -31.79 -18.19 -4.75
N ARG A 87 -32.54 -18.39 -5.83
CA ARG A 87 -32.71 -17.41 -6.92
C ARG A 87 -33.14 -16.04 -6.42
N ARG A 88 -34.00 -16.01 -5.38
CA ARG A 88 -34.47 -14.78 -4.71
C ARG A 88 -33.36 -13.98 -4.03
N GLN A 89 -32.20 -14.58 -3.72
CA GLN A 89 -31.06 -13.84 -3.19
C GLN A 89 -30.43 -12.94 -4.27
N GLY A 90 -30.57 -13.29 -5.56
CA GLY A 90 -30.09 -12.47 -6.65
C GLY A 90 -28.57 -12.46 -6.83
N LEU A 91 -27.88 -13.51 -6.36
CA LEU A 91 -26.44 -13.67 -6.52
C LEU A 91 -26.08 -13.83 -8.00
N ALA A 92 -25.13 -13.04 -8.46
CA ALA A 92 -24.50 -13.23 -9.76
C ALA A 92 -23.10 -13.85 -9.56
N LEU A 93 -22.75 -14.78 -10.44
CA LEU A 93 -21.50 -15.54 -10.39
C LEU A 93 -20.71 -15.24 -11.66
N MET A 94 -19.44 -14.84 -11.53
CA MET A 94 -18.56 -14.47 -12.64
C MET A 94 -17.17 -15.07 -12.47
N GLY A 95 -16.36 -14.93 -13.51
CA GLY A 95 -15.05 -15.55 -13.62
C GLY A 95 -15.20 -16.92 -14.25
N TRP A 96 -14.55 -17.93 -13.67
CA TRP A 96 -14.59 -19.28 -14.23
C TRP A 96 -16.01 -19.89 -14.18
N PRO A 97 -16.55 -20.40 -15.30
CA PRO A 97 -17.88 -20.98 -15.33
C PRO A 97 -17.95 -22.24 -14.45
N ALA A 98 -19.13 -22.51 -13.90
CA ALA A 98 -19.37 -23.77 -13.17
C ALA A 98 -19.29 -24.95 -14.13
N THR A 99 -18.64 -26.03 -13.70
CA THR A 99 -18.64 -27.31 -14.43
C THR A 99 -20.06 -27.87 -14.50
N GLU A 100 -20.82 -27.72 -13.41
CA GLU A 100 -22.21 -28.17 -13.32
C GLU A 100 -23.10 -27.09 -12.73
N ARG A 101 -24.34 -27.02 -13.21
CA ARG A 101 -25.38 -26.15 -12.66
C ARG A 101 -26.70 -26.92 -12.60
N HIS A 102 -27.23 -27.06 -11.40
CA HIS A 102 -28.51 -27.70 -11.13
C HIS A 102 -29.49 -26.68 -10.54
N GLU A 103 -30.73 -26.71 -11.03
CA GLU A 103 -31.80 -25.85 -10.55
C GLU A 103 -32.97 -26.73 -10.09
N GLU A 104 -33.35 -26.59 -8.82
CA GLU A 104 -34.47 -27.30 -8.20
C GLU A 104 -35.41 -26.25 -7.57
N GLY A 105 -36.45 -25.89 -8.31
CA GLY A 105 -37.33 -24.77 -7.95
C GLY A 105 -36.57 -23.44 -7.90
N ASP A 106 -36.52 -22.83 -6.73
CA ASP A 106 -35.75 -21.60 -6.48
C ASP A 106 -34.31 -21.89 -5.99
N ALA A 107 -33.95 -23.14 -5.67
CA ALA A 107 -32.60 -23.49 -5.27
C ALA A 107 -31.71 -23.67 -6.51
N ILE A 108 -30.57 -23.00 -6.52
CA ILE A 108 -29.55 -23.10 -7.56
C ILE A 108 -28.29 -23.66 -6.90
N ARG A 109 -27.78 -24.77 -7.43
CA ARG A 109 -26.48 -25.33 -7.09
C ARG A 109 -25.55 -25.16 -8.27
N CYS A 110 -24.38 -24.58 -8.03
CA CYS A 110 -23.30 -24.55 -8.99
C CYS A 110 -22.10 -25.30 -8.41
N THR A 111 -21.47 -26.12 -9.23
CA THR A 111 -20.34 -26.98 -8.84
C THR A 111 -19.14 -26.72 -9.77
N TRP A 112 -17.95 -26.64 -9.19
CA TRP A 112 -16.68 -26.60 -9.89
C TRP A 112 -15.88 -27.83 -9.52
N HIS A 113 -15.36 -28.51 -10.54
CA HIS A 113 -14.39 -29.58 -10.40
C HIS A 113 -13.07 -29.10 -11.01
N MET A 114 -12.05 -29.00 -10.16
CA MET A 114 -10.70 -28.62 -10.55
C MET A 114 -9.75 -29.76 -10.22
N GLU A 115 -8.81 -30.02 -11.10
CA GLU A 115 -7.79 -31.06 -10.95
C GLU A 115 -6.42 -30.46 -11.22
N ASP A 116 -5.39 -31.03 -10.59
CA ASP A 116 -3.98 -30.70 -10.79
C ASP A 116 -3.65 -29.19 -10.77
N LEU A 117 -4.20 -28.47 -9.79
CA LEU A 117 -3.92 -27.04 -9.64
C LEU A 117 -2.53 -26.82 -9.00
N PRO A 118 -1.71 -25.92 -9.56
CA PRO A 118 -0.40 -25.61 -9.01
C PRO A 118 -0.45 -24.82 -7.69
N ALA A 119 0.70 -24.80 -7.01
CA ALA A 119 0.95 -24.05 -5.78
C ALA A 119 1.52 -22.67 -6.10
N CYS A 120 0.66 -21.70 -6.43
CA CYS A 120 1.12 -20.43 -6.99
C CYS A 120 0.67 -19.18 -6.21
N MET A 121 -0.07 -19.33 -5.10
CA MET A 121 -0.62 -18.18 -4.37
C MET A 121 0.38 -17.41 -3.51
N ASP A 122 1.54 -18.01 -3.20
CA ASP A 122 2.64 -17.43 -2.43
C ASP A 122 3.87 -17.11 -3.29
N GLU A 123 3.76 -17.21 -4.61
CA GLU A 123 4.83 -16.79 -5.52
C GLU A 123 5.15 -15.30 -5.33
N VAL A 124 6.42 -15.02 -5.07
CA VAL A 124 6.93 -13.66 -4.88
C VAL A 124 6.52 -12.79 -6.07
N ASN A 125 5.91 -11.65 -5.76
CA ASN A 125 5.46 -10.64 -6.73
C ASN A 125 4.54 -11.17 -7.84
N ALA A 126 3.83 -12.28 -7.61
CA ALA A 126 2.74 -12.69 -8.48
C ALA A 126 1.51 -11.76 -8.29
N ARG A 127 0.62 -11.74 -9.29
CA ARG A 127 -0.70 -11.11 -9.17
C ARG A 127 -1.81 -12.14 -9.44
N PRO A 128 -2.17 -12.98 -8.45
CA PRO A 128 -3.18 -14.04 -8.62
C PRO A 128 -4.57 -13.51 -8.97
N ALA A 129 -4.83 -12.21 -8.83
CA ALA A 129 -6.05 -11.58 -9.28
C ALA A 129 -6.18 -11.45 -10.81
N SER A 130 -5.08 -11.61 -11.55
CA SER A 130 -4.98 -11.27 -12.98
C SER A 130 -4.87 -12.47 -13.91
N PHE A 131 -4.46 -13.66 -13.45
CA PHE A 131 -4.13 -14.80 -14.33
C PHE A 131 -4.84 -16.12 -13.99
N PRO A 132 -4.81 -16.63 -12.73
CA PRO A 132 -5.49 -17.86 -12.40
C PRO A 132 -7.01 -17.74 -12.61
N PRO A 133 -7.69 -18.85 -12.91
CA PRO A 133 -9.13 -18.93 -12.79
C PRO A 133 -9.51 -18.56 -11.36
N HIS A 134 -10.20 -17.43 -11.23
CA HIS A 134 -10.78 -16.97 -9.99
C HIS A 134 -12.26 -16.75 -10.23
N ARG A 135 -13.04 -16.89 -9.17
CA ARG A 135 -14.45 -16.53 -9.18
C ARG A 135 -14.59 -15.15 -8.56
N GLY A 136 -15.16 -14.22 -9.29
CA GLY A 136 -15.80 -13.06 -8.68
C GLY A 136 -17.27 -13.38 -8.48
N THR A 137 -17.82 -13.20 -7.28
CA THR A 137 -19.28 -13.03 -7.18
C THR A 137 -19.57 -11.54 -7.33
N PRO A 138 -19.98 -11.05 -8.52
CA PRO A 138 -20.72 -9.80 -8.56
C PRO A 138 -21.96 -9.93 -7.68
N ARG A 139 -22.24 -8.82 -7.00
CA ARG A 139 -23.56 -8.19 -7.08
C ARG A 139 -24.70 -9.16 -6.76
N ASN A 140 -25.16 -9.10 -5.50
CA ASN A 140 -26.58 -9.25 -5.29
C ASN A 140 -27.29 -8.16 -6.10
N ARG A 141 -27.94 -8.52 -7.21
CA ARG A 141 -29.09 -7.76 -7.69
C ARG A 141 -30.22 -8.06 -6.71
N MET A 142 -30.13 -7.49 -5.50
CA MET A 142 -31.33 -7.31 -4.66
C MET A 142 -32.17 -6.23 -5.33
N THR A 143 -32.84 -6.61 -6.42
CA THR A 143 -33.96 -5.86 -6.99
C THR A 143 -35.29 -6.47 -6.57
N HIS A 144 -35.30 -7.55 -5.77
CA HIS A 144 -36.53 -8.18 -5.30
C HIS A 144 -36.45 -8.65 -3.84
N VAL A 145 -36.53 -7.69 -2.92
CA VAL A 145 -37.43 -7.84 -1.75
C VAL A 145 -38.50 -6.75 -1.89
N THR A 146 -39.32 -6.92 -2.92
CA THR A 146 -40.51 -6.13 -3.23
C THR A 146 -41.57 -7.14 -3.65
N GLY A 147 -42.28 -7.66 -2.66
CA GLY A 147 -43.38 -8.60 -2.85
C GLY A 147 -44.41 -8.44 -1.75
N ASP A 148 -44.02 -8.67 -0.49
CA ASP A 148 -45.02 -8.84 0.59
C ASP A 148 -44.76 -8.09 1.90
N VAL A 149 -43.93 -7.04 1.91
CA VAL A 149 -43.75 -6.22 3.14
C VAL A 149 -44.10 -4.76 2.84
N THR A 150 -45.39 -4.50 2.64
CA THR A 150 -45.97 -3.16 2.43
C THR A 150 -46.15 -2.33 3.70
N THR A 151 -45.61 -2.72 4.85
CA THR A 151 -45.92 -2.03 6.13
C THR A 151 -44.78 -1.86 7.12
N SER A 152 -43.51 -1.96 6.73
CA SER A 152 -42.42 -1.58 7.63
C SER A 152 -41.39 -0.66 7.00
N VAL A 153 -40.89 0.27 7.81
CA VAL A 153 -39.83 1.28 7.55
C VAL A 153 -38.51 0.66 7.02
N VAL A 154 -38.45 -0.66 6.90
CA VAL A 154 -37.35 -1.47 6.34
C VAL A 154 -37.36 -1.49 4.80
N SER A 155 -38.48 -1.19 4.13
CA SER A 155 -38.60 -1.26 2.66
C SER A 155 -37.79 -0.20 1.89
N LEU A 156 -37.31 0.85 2.55
CA LEU A 156 -36.44 1.87 1.93
C LEU A 156 -35.01 1.39 1.68
N PHE A 157 -34.64 0.21 2.19
CA PHE A 157 -33.28 -0.35 2.06
C PHE A 157 -33.21 -1.56 1.13
N SER A 158 -34.34 -2.15 0.72
CA SER A 158 -34.37 -3.37 -0.09
C SER A 158 -34.06 -3.16 -1.57
N SER A 159 -33.99 -1.91 -2.04
CA SER A 159 -33.58 -1.56 -3.41
C SER A 159 -32.10 -1.19 -3.54
N ARG A 160 -31.35 -1.15 -2.43
CA ARG A 160 -29.95 -0.73 -2.41
C ARG A 160 -29.02 -1.94 -2.26
N ILE A 161 -27.94 -1.94 -3.04
CA ILE A 161 -26.88 -2.98 -2.95
C ILE A 161 -26.34 -2.97 -1.52
N GLY A 162 -26.20 -4.14 -0.88
CA GLY A 162 -25.79 -4.24 0.53
C GLY A 162 -24.51 -3.47 0.88
N CYS A 163 -23.50 -3.51 0.02
CA CYS A 163 -22.28 -2.74 0.19
C CYS A 163 -22.52 -1.22 0.09
N MET A 164 -23.49 -0.76 -0.71
CA MET A 164 -23.88 0.65 -0.81
C MET A 164 -24.58 1.14 0.46
N CYS A 165 -25.26 0.27 1.23
CA CYS A 165 -25.77 0.63 2.55
C CYS A 165 -24.62 0.93 3.53
N CYS A 166 -23.56 0.12 3.54
CA CYS A 166 -22.37 0.34 4.37
C CYS A 166 -21.68 1.67 4.02
N VAL A 167 -21.50 1.91 2.73
CA VAL A 167 -20.97 3.16 2.17
C VAL A 167 -21.87 4.34 2.55
N SER A 168 -23.20 4.16 2.44
CA SER A 168 -24.19 5.17 2.82
C SER A 168 -24.01 5.63 4.25
N GLU A 169 -23.85 4.67 5.17
CA GLU A 169 -23.68 4.97 6.59
C GLU A 169 -22.35 5.66 6.89
N ARG A 170 -21.24 5.21 6.28
CA ARG A 170 -19.92 5.81 6.46
C ARG A 170 -19.92 7.27 5.99
N THR A 171 -20.44 7.54 4.79
CA THR A 171 -20.57 8.89 4.25
C THR A 171 -21.58 9.75 5.02
N ARG A 172 -22.70 9.19 5.49
CA ARG A 172 -23.68 9.91 6.35
C ARG A 172 -23.14 10.25 7.74
N ARG A 173 -22.14 9.53 8.27
CA ARG A 173 -21.49 9.90 9.53
C ARG A 173 -20.58 11.10 9.33
N SER A 174 -19.73 11.02 8.31
CA SER A 174 -18.80 12.09 8.00
C SER A 174 -19.52 13.36 7.52
N GLY A 175 -20.65 13.23 6.79
CA GLY A 175 -21.47 14.35 6.31
C GLY A 175 -22.74 14.65 7.12
N GLY A 176 -23.06 13.89 8.17
CA GLY A 176 -24.25 14.07 9.00
C GLY A 176 -24.22 15.38 9.82
N SER A 177 -23.04 15.99 9.91
CA SER A 177 -22.82 17.39 10.27
C SER A 177 -23.64 18.33 9.42
N ARG A 178 -23.74 18.14 8.10
CA ARG A 178 -24.34 19.12 7.18
C ARG A 178 -25.86 19.24 7.30
N TRP A 179 -26.55 18.12 7.47
CA TRP A 179 -28.00 18.10 7.75
C TRP A 179 -28.30 18.67 9.14
N ARG A 180 -27.48 18.39 10.15
CA ARG A 180 -27.65 18.99 11.48
C ARG A 180 -27.20 20.45 11.55
N ALA A 181 -26.21 20.86 10.76
CA ALA A 181 -25.64 22.21 10.72
C ALA A 181 -26.51 23.20 9.96
N ARG A 182 -27.30 22.74 8.97
CA ARG A 182 -28.37 23.55 8.37
C ARG A 182 -29.52 23.83 9.34
N THR A 183 -29.76 22.94 10.31
CA THR A 183 -30.91 23.03 11.23
C THR A 183 -30.53 23.55 12.62
N TYR A 184 -29.27 23.40 13.04
CA TYR A 184 -28.72 23.85 14.31
C TYR A 184 -27.28 24.34 14.09
N PRO A 185 -26.92 25.59 14.42
CA PRO A 185 -25.53 26.03 14.36
C PRO A 185 -24.72 25.27 15.40
N ILE A 186 -24.18 24.10 15.04
CA ILE A 186 -23.25 23.35 15.89
C ILE A 186 -22.05 24.26 16.13
N ILE A 187 -21.70 24.42 17.41
CA ILE A 187 -20.55 25.13 17.94
C ILE A 187 -19.31 24.79 17.11
N ARG A 188 -19.00 25.65 16.14
CA ARG A 188 -17.73 25.67 15.42
C ARG A 188 -16.72 26.15 16.45
N THR A 189 -15.92 25.25 17.02
CA THR A 189 -14.87 25.62 17.98
C THR A 189 -13.95 26.67 17.33
N SER A 190 -13.84 27.86 17.93
CA SER A 190 -13.02 28.99 17.46
C SER A 190 -11.59 28.57 17.09
N CYS A 191 -11.04 27.61 17.83
CA CYS A 191 -9.72 27.01 17.61
C CYS A 191 -9.46 26.47 16.19
N SER A 192 -10.41 25.73 15.61
CA SER A 192 -10.20 25.17 14.26
C SER A 192 -10.25 26.27 13.19
N ARG A 193 -11.11 27.28 13.38
CA ARG A 193 -11.17 28.47 12.52
C ARG A 193 -9.84 29.21 12.49
N THR A 194 -9.23 29.46 13.65
CA THR A 194 -7.96 30.20 13.72
C THR A 194 -6.83 29.43 13.05
N SER A 195 -6.73 28.11 13.28
CA SER A 195 -5.68 27.28 12.68
C SER A 195 -5.82 27.13 11.14
N TYR A 196 -7.04 27.00 10.63
CA TYR A 196 -7.26 26.93 9.18
C TYR A 196 -7.10 28.29 8.51
N ALA A 197 -7.59 29.37 9.14
CA ALA A 197 -7.41 30.72 8.65
C ALA A 197 -5.92 31.13 8.63
N SER A 198 -5.12 30.71 9.62
CA SER A 198 -3.68 30.95 9.60
C SER A 198 -2.95 30.15 8.53
N THR A 199 -3.44 28.95 8.18
CA THR A 199 -2.87 28.14 7.08
C THR A 199 -3.16 28.75 5.71
N THR A 200 -4.32 29.39 5.59
CA THR A 200 -4.84 29.92 4.32
C THR A 200 -4.74 31.46 4.23
N LEU A 201 -3.93 32.06 5.10
CA LEU A 201 -3.75 33.51 5.22
C LEU A 201 -3.06 34.06 3.96
N GLY A 202 -3.60 35.14 3.38
CA GLY A 202 -3.07 35.76 2.15
C GLY A 202 -3.67 35.21 0.83
N GLN A 203 -4.56 34.21 0.89
CA GLN A 203 -5.07 33.52 -0.30
C GLN A 203 -6.49 33.94 -0.72
N GLY A 204 -6.85 35.21 -0.55
CA GLY A 204 -8.23 35.69 -0.70
C GLY A 204 -8.90 35.33 -2.04
N GLN A 205 -8.12 35.11 -3.09
CA GLN A 205 -8.58 34.85 -4.46
C GLN A 205 -8.32 33.41 -4.95
N GLU A 206 -7.68 32.53 -4.17
CA GLU A 206 -7.41 31.16 -4.64
C GLU A 206 -8.70 30.30 -4.68
N PRO A 207 -8.80 29.34 -5.63
CA PRO A 207 -9.87 28.35 -5.63
C PRO A 207 -9.98 27.61 -4.30
N VAL A 208 -11.20 27.27 -3.88
CA VAL A 208 -11.43 26.62 -2.59
C VAL A 208 -10.68 25.29 -2.48
N ALA A 209 -10.56 24.54 -3.57
CA ALA A 209 -9.80 23.29 -3.62
C ALA A 209 -8.34 23.49 -3.18
N ARG A 210 -7.68 24.56 -3.61
CA ARG A 210 -6.28 24.89 -3.26
C ARG A 210 -6.09 25.24 -1.79
N ARG A 211 -7.11 25.86 -1.17
CA ARG A 211 -7.11 26.06 0.29
C ARG A 211 -7.24 24.75 1.06
N ILE A 212 -8.05 23.82 0.56
CA ILE A 212 -8.23 22.49 1.15
C ILE A 212 -6.96 21.65 0.97
N GLU A 213 -6.34 21.69 -0.21
CA GLU A 213 -5.04 21.07 -0.53
C GLU A 213 -3.98 21.46 0.50
N ARG A 214 -3.75 22.74 0.74
CA ARG A 214 -2.75 23.20 1.73
C ARG A 214 -3.04 22.74 3.16
N ILE A 215 -4.31 22.66 3.55
CA ILE A 215 -4.67 22.12 4.86
C ILE A 215 -4.37 20.62 4.92
N HIS A 216 -4.68 19.88 3.85
CA HIS A 216 -4.34 18.46 3.75
C HIS A 216 -2.82 18.24 3.80
N GLU A 217 -2.04 18.98 3.02
CA GLU A 217 -0.57 18.89 3.02
C GLU A 217 0.02 19.28 4.38
N ARG A 218 -0.53 20.29 5.06
CA ARG A 218 -0.14 20.63 6.43
C ARG A 218 -0.41 19.47 7.40
N ILE A 219 -1.56 18.80 7.27
CA ILE A 219 -1.87 17.62 8.09
C ILE A 219 -0.90 16.48 7.74
N ALA A 220 -0.69 16.22 6.45
CA ALA A 220 0.18 15.15 5.97
C ALA A 220 1.63 15.30 6.49
N THR A 221 2.16 16.52 6.47
CA THR A 221 3.55 16.81 6.85
C THR A 221 3.76 17.11 8.34
N ARG A 222 2.84 17.83 9.00
CA ARG A 222 3.08 18.36 10.35
C ARG A 222 2.32 17.66 11.47
N PHE A 223 1.22 16.97 11.17
CA PHE A 223 0.44 16.36 12.25
C PHE A 223 1.10 15.05 12.70
N THR A 224 1.17 14.82 14.01
CA THR A 224 1.48 13.50 14.55
C THR A 224 0.29 12.56 14.32
N PHE A 225 0.58 11.28 14.12
CA PHE A 225 -0.46 10.27 13.98
C PHE A 225 -0.51 9.41 15.24
N GLU A 226 -1.70 9.19 15.77
CA GLU A 226 -1.93 8.35 16.94
C GLU A 226 -2.75 7.12 16.51
N PRO A 227 -2.14 5.92 16.51
CA PRO A 227 -2.89 4.70 16.26
C PRO A 227 -3.79 4.44 17.46
N ASP A 228 -5.08 4.26 17.21
CA ASP A 228 -6.07 3.97 18.25
C ASP A 228 -6.07 2.48 18.68
N ASN A 229 -4.94 1.77 18.55
CA ASN A 229 -4.83 0.34 18.85
C ASN A 229 -5.24 0.03 20.30
N ALA A 230 -4.70 0.77 21.27
CA ALA A 230 -5.06 0.64 22.68
C ALA A 230 -6.55 0.93 22.95
N TRP A 231 -7.19 1.80 22.15
CA TRP A 231 -8.63 2.04 22.24
C TRP A 231 -9.43 0.81 21.78
N TYR A 232 -8.95 0.13 20.73
CA TYR A 232 -9.53 -1.12 20.23
C TYR A 232 -9.31 -2.29 21.21
N GLU A 233 -8.20 -2.31 21.96
CA GLU A 233 -7.80 -3.39 22.87
C GLU A 233 -8.43 -3.35 24.27
N ASN A 234 -9.31 -2.37 24.54
CA ASN A 234 -10.02 -2.12 25.80
C ASN A 234 -9.23 -1.38 26.90
N ASP A 235 -7.98 -0.94 26.68
CA ASP A 235 -7.16 -0.52 27.82
C ASP A 235 -7.51 0.85 28.40
N HIS A 236 -7.99 1.82 27.63
CA HIS A 236 -8.41 3.08 28.22
C HIS A 236 -9.55 3.76 27.45
N TRP A 237 -10.63 4.10 28.16
CA TRP A 237 -11.70 5.00 27.70
C TRP A 237 -11.21 6.47 27.77
N THR A 238 -10.00 6.76 27.32
CA THR A 238 -9.39 8.10 27.35
C THR A 238 -10.04 8.99 26.29
N GLY A 239 -11.21 9.55 26.64
CA GLY A 239 -11.83 10.69 25.97
C GLY A 239 -12.37 10.43 24.56
N ARG A 240 -13.64 10.78 24.33
CA ARG A 240 -14.16 10.89 22.96
C ARG A 240 -13.29 11.87 22.16
N PRO A 241 -13.01 11.60 20.87
CA PRO A 241 -12.20 12.48 20.05
C PRO A 241 -12.81 13.88 20.00
N ARG A 242 -12.15 14.84 20.63
CA ARG A 242 -12.45 16.26 20.49
C ARG A 242 -11.61 16.81 19.35
N MET A 243 -12.26 17.13 18.25
CA MET A 243 -11.55 17.54 17.03
C MET A 243 -10.86 18.90 17.18
N GLY A 244 -11.39 19.79 18.03
CA GLY A 244 -10.72 21.05 18.37
C GLY A 244 -9.34 20.81 18.95
N ASP A 245 -9.23 19.87 19.90
CA ASP A 245 -7.98 19.51 20.56
C ASP A 245 -6.99 18.89 19.55
N GLN A 246 -7.45 17.97 18.70
CA GLN A 246 -6.64 17.39 17.61
C GLN A 246 -6.03 18.45 16.68
N VAL A 247 -6.80 19.47 16.28
CA VAL A 247 -6.31 20.53 15.40
C VAL A 247 -5.33 21.46 16.12
N ASN A 248 -5.58 21.76 17.40
CA ASN A 248 -4.71 22.61 18.21
C ASN A 248 -3.37 21.93 18.50
N GLU A 249 -3.41 20.65 18.83
CA GLU A 249 -2.24 19.84 19.16
C GLU A 249 -1.50 19.32 17.92
N SER A 250 -2.01 19.59 16.71
CA SER A 250 -1.51 19.00 15.46
C SER A 250 -1.41 17.47 15.56
N ARG A 251 -2.46 16.84 16.08
CA ARG A 251 -2.55 15.40 16.34
C ARG A 251 -3.72 14.81 15.59
N LEU A 252 -3.50 13.76 14.82
CA LEU A 252 -4.51 13.05 14.05
C LEU A 252 -4.72 11.64 14.63
N ARG A 253 -5.92 11.40 15.16
CA ARG A 253 -6.31 10.06 15.65
C ARG A 253 -6.91 9.22 14.54
N ALA A 254 -6.51 7.96 14.46
CA ALA A 254 -6.99 7.00 13.46
C ALA A 254 -8.53 6.92 13.39
N ILE A 255 -9.21 6.88 14.54
CA ILE A 255 -10.67 6.71 14.68
C ILE A 255 -11.47 7.89 14.12
N SER A 256 -10.88 9.09 14.06
CA SER A 256 -11.58 10.33 13.66
C SER A 256 -11.01 10.99 12.40
N ARG A 257 -10.00 10.40 11.74
CA ARG A 257 -9.32 11.04 10.62
C ARG A 257 -10.25 11.44 9.47
N TYR A 258 -11.18 10.56 9.08
CA TYR A 258 -12.12 10.83 7.99
C TYR A 258 -13.14 11.92 8.36
N ASP A 259 -13.64 11.89 9.59
CA ASP A 259 -14.60 12.88 10.07
C ASP A 259 -13.97 14.27 10.23
N LEU A 260 -12.68 14.34 10.58
CA LEU A 260 -11.93 15.58 10.60
C LEU A 260 -11.88 16.20 9.20
N TYR A 261 -11.49 15.41 8.19
CA TYR A 261 -11.42 15.89 6.82
C TYR A 261 -12.79 16.31 6.28
N ALA A 262 -13.84 15.53 6.50
CA ALA A 262 -15.19 15.90 6.08
C ALA A 262 -15.62 17.24 6.69
N LYS A 263 -15.30 17.49 7.96
CA LYS A 263 -15.58 18.78 8.63
C LYS A 263 -14.72 19.93 8.13
N ILE A 264 -13.47 19.67 7.75
CA ILE A 264 -12.61 20.66 7.08
C ILE A 264 -13.24 21.07 5.76
N ILE A 265 -13.68 20.11 4.95
CA ILE A 265 -14.29 20.41 3.65
C ILE A 265 -15.64 21.12 3.82
N ASP A 266 -16.49 20.64 4.75
CA ASP A 266 -17.75 21.28 5.12
C ASP A 266 -17.55 22.72 5.61
N HIS A 267 -16.41 23.05 6.25
CA HIS A 267 -16.08 24.40 6.69
C HIS A 267 -16.05 25.40 5.52
N TYR A 268 -15.55 24.94 4.37
CA TYR A 268 -15.46 25.71 3.13
C TYR A 268 -16.73 25.63 2.27
N PHE A 269 -17.78 24.96 2.74
CA PHE A 269 -19.07 24.80 2.04
C PHE A 269 -18.95 24.15 0.65
N VAL A 270 -17.98 23.27 0.46
CA VAL A 270 -17.78 22.52 -0.80
C VAL A 270 -18.33 21.10 -0.65
N ASP A 271 -18.92 20.59 -1.73
CA ASP A 271 -19.31 19.19 -1.81
C ASP A 271 -18.08 18.30 -1.96
N TYR A 272 -18.04 17.19 -1.22
CA TYR A 272 -17.03 16.17 -1.42
C TYR A 272 -17.67 14.84 -1.80
N THR A 273 -16.88 14.03 -2.50
CA THR A 273 -17.21 12.65 -2.85
C THR A 273 -16.23 11.74 -2.13
N SER A 274 -16.72 10.68 -1.49
CA SER A 274 -15.86 9.59 -1.03
C SER A 274 -15.57 8.66 -2.21
N ALA A 275 -14.31 8.25 -2.38
CA ALA A 275 -13.92 7.32 -3.43
C ALA A 275 -13.23 6.11 -2.82
N TYR A 276 -13.86 4.94 -2.94
CA TYR A 276 -13.31 3.70 -2.44
C TYR A 276 -12.33 3.14 -3.46
N VAL A 277 -11.20 2.64 -2.97
CA VAL A 277 -10.11 2.12 -3.80
C VAL A 277 -9.88 0.64 -3.52
N LEU A 278 -9.26 -0.04 -4.48
CA LEU A 278 -8.82 -1.42 -4.36
C LEU A 278 -7.39 -1.49 -4.84
N ASP A 279 -6.55 -2.20 -4.11
CA ASP A 279 -5.17 -2.45 -4.50
C ASP A 279 -5.12 -3.22 -5.84
N ALA A 280 -4.40 -2.67 -6.82
CA ALA A 280 -4.26 -3.21 -8.17
C ALA A 280 -3.69 -4.63 -8.20
N ARG A 281 -2.96 -5.04 -7.15
CA ARG A 281 -2.38 -6.38 -7.01
C ARG A 281 -3.45 -7.43 -6.66
N VAL A 282 -4.52 -7.02 -5.97
CA VAL A 282 -5.61 -7.91 -5.56
C VAL A 282 -6.84 -7.81 -6.48
N GLY A 283 -6.92 -6.80 -7.35
CA GLY A 283 -7.90 -6.71 -8.41
C GLY A 283 -8.25 -5.29 -8.87
N ARG A 284 -9.29 -5.18 -9.70
CA ARG A 284 -9.90 -3.92 -10.11
C ARG A 284 -11.38 -3.92 -9.74
N MET A 285 -11.89 -2.77 -9.29
CA MET A 285 -13.32 -2.58 -9.10
C MET A 285 -14.00 -2.16 -10.40
N ASP A 286 -15.14 -2.75 -10.69
CA ASP A 286 -15.99 -2.42 -11.82
C ASP A 286 -17.46 -2.70 -11.46
N ASP A 287 -18.36 -2.59 -12.43
CA ASP A 287 -19.78 -2.86 -12.25
C ASP A 287 -20.10 -4.37 -12.01
N ARG A 288 -19.08 -5.23 -12.13
CA ARG A 288 -19.11 -6.69 -11.91
C ARG A 288 -18.38 -7.10 -10.64
N TYR A 289 -17.55 -6.25 -10.04
CA TYR A 289 -16.88 -6.59 -8.79
C TYR A 289 -16.65 -5.35 -7.94
N ILE A 290 -17.18 -5.40 -6.73
CA ILE A 290 -17.00 -4.36 -5.72
C ILE A 290 -16.42 -5.06 -4.49
N SER A 291 -15.20 -4.70 -4.10
CA SER A 291 -14.58 -5.26 -2.90
C SER A 291 -15.42 -4.95 -1.64
N PRO A 292 -15.39 -5.75 -0.57
CA PRO A 292 -16.02 -5.41 0.70
C PRO A 292 -15.59 -4.03 1.23
N LEU A 293 -16.41 -3.00 0.98
CA LEU A 293 -16.06 -1.58 1.18
C LEU A 293 -15.91 -1.14 2.66
N TRP A 294 -16.25 -2.02 3.61
CA TRP A 294 -16.23 -1.70 5.03
C TRP A 294 -14.81 -1.56 5.59
N GLY A 295 -13.93 -2.50 5.23
CA GLY A 295 -12.54 -2.51 5.66
C GLY A 295 -11.63 -1.66 4.78
N ASN A 296 -12.11 -1.23 3.61
CA ASN A 296 -11.27 -0.53 2.65
C ASN A 296 -10.97 0.90 3.10
N GLU A 297 -9.76 1.33 2.77
CA GLU A 297 -9.38 2.73 2.69
C GLU A 297 -10.25 3.44 1.64
N PHE A 298 -10.52 4.73 1.86
CA PHE A 298 -11.18 5.57 0.88
C PHE A 298 -10.53 6.95 0.83
N LEU A 299 -10.66 7.58 -0.32
CA LEU A 299 -10.19 8.93 -0.61
C LEU A 299 -11.34 9.91 -0.43
N LEU A 300 -10.99 11.17 -0.20
CA LEU A 300 -11.91 12.30 -0.28
C LEU A 300 -11.56 13.10 -1.52
N ALA A 301 -12.57 13.43 -2.31
CA ALA A 301 -12.44 14.18 -3.54
C ALA A 301 -13.25 15.46 -3.48
N VAL A 302 -12.64 16.59 -3.84
CA VAL A 302 -13.33 17.86 -4.05
C VAL A 302 -13.12 18.32 -5.48
N ARG A 303 -14.09 19.06 -6.03
CA ARG A 303 -13.98 19.57 -7.40
C ARG A 303 -12.88 20.63 -7.48
N ASP A 304 -11.99 20.49 -8.45
CA ASP A 304 -10.95 21.48 -8.80
C ASP A 304 -10.99 21.72 -10.32
N GLY A 305 -11.64 22.81 -10.73
CA GLY A 305 -11.96 23.07 -12.15
C GLY A 305 -12.81 21.95 -12.77
N ASP A 306 -12.29 21.35 -13.83
CA ASP A 306 -12.90 20.20 -14.53
C ASP A 306 -12.50 18.85 -13.93
N GLY A 307 -11.56 18.83 -12.99
CA GLY A 307 -11.04 17.63 -12.35
C GLY A 307 -11.48 17.46 -10.89
N LEU A 308 -10.87 16.47 -10.25
CA LEU A 308 -11.01 16.18 -8.83
C LEU A 308 -9.65 16.29 -8.16
N LEU A 309 -9.62 17.00 -7.03
CA LEU A 309 -8.51 16.98 -6.09
C LEU A 309 -8.73 15.83 -5.11
N TRP A 310 -7.82 14.87 -5.12
CA TRP A 310 -7.88 13.69 -4.28
C TRP A 310 -7.03 13.84 -3.03
N MET A 311 -7.56 13.38 -1.90
CA MET A 311 -6.86 13.38 -0.62
C MET A 311 -7.06 12.05 0.08
N HIS A 312 -5.96 11.45 0.52
CA HIS A 312 -5.98 10.30 1.42
C HIS A 312 -5.76 10.78 2.86
N PRO A 313 -6.73 10.56 3.77
CA PRO A 313 -6.52 10.87 5.17
C PRO A 313 -5.40 10.00 5.76
N LYS A 314 -4.31 10.66 6.14
CA LYS A 314 -3.10 10.12 6.76
C LYS A 314 -3.37 8.94 7.71
N CYS A 315 -2.62 7.84 7.51
CA CYS A 315 -2.77 6.57 8.22
C CYS A 315 -1.53 6.11 9.01
N SER A 316 -0.43 6.85 8.92
CA SER A 316 0.83 6.64 9.65
C SER A 316 1.43 8.00 10.00
N ARG A 317 2.67 8.06 10.52
CA ARG A 317 3.32 9.34 10.81
C ARG A 317 3.72 10.09 9.53
N SER A 318 3.91 9.40 8.41
CA SER A 318 3.95 10.01 7.08
C SER A 318 2.54 10.11 6.48
N GLY A 319 2.29 11.15 5.69
CA GLY A 319 1.05 11.29 4.93
C GLY A 319 1.33 11.43 3.44
N LEU A 320 0.37 11.02 2.62
CA LEU A 320 0.34 11.31 1.19
C LEU A 320 -0.07 12.78 0.97
N MET A 321 0.50 13.42 -0.03
CA MET A 321 0.11 14.74 -0.50
C MET A 321 -1.16 14.65 -1.36
N ALA A 322 -1.73 15.81 -1.73
CA ALA A 322 -2.89 15.82 -2.62
C ALA A 322 -2.52 15.22 -3.98
N ASN A 323 -3.42 14.39 -4.54
CA ASN A 323 -3.21 13.62 -5.76
C ASN A 323 -1.99 12.68 -5.73
N GLU A 324 -1.37 12.47 -4.57
CA GLU A 324 -0.32 11.49 -4.41
C GLU A 324 -0.91 10.12 -4.10
N PHE A 325 -0.48 9.13 -4.88
CA PHE A 325 -0.93 7.75 -4.73
C PHE A 325 0.22 6.78 -4.80
N PRO A 326 0.25 5.75 -3.94
CA PRO A 326 1.15 4.61 -4.12
C PRO A 326 0.79 3.86 -5.40
N PHE A 327 1.77 3.16 -5.97
CA PHE A 327 1.64 2.47 -7.25
C PHE A 327 0.45 1.50 -7.29
N TYR A 328 0.12 0.89 -6.15
CA TYR A 328 -0.98 -0.05 -6.04
C TYR A 328 -2.37 0.60 -6.09
N TRP A 329 -2.47 1.94 -6.06
CA TRP A 329 -3.71 2.69 -6.33
C TRP A 329 -3.69 3.48 -7.63
N GLN A 330 -2.51 3.84 -8.17
CA GLN A 330 -2.43 4.57 -9.44
C GLN A 330 -3.13 3.82 -10.58
N GLY A 331 -3.97 4.54 -11.33
CA GLY A 331 -4.70 3.96 -12.46
C GLY A 331 -5.80 2.96 -12.09
N THR A 332 -6.06 2.75 -10.80
CA THR A 332 -7.15 1.87 -10.37
C THR A 332 -8.50 2.59 -10.50
N SER A 333 -9.54 1.79 -10.76
CA SER A 333 -10.92 2.27 -10.75
C SER A 333 -11.39 2.46 -9.30
N ALA A 334 -11.75 3.70 -8.98
CA ALA A 334 -12.29 4.10 -7.70
C ALA A 334 -13.82 4.21 -7.76
N LEU A 335 -14.51 3.58 -6.80
CA LEU A 335 -15.96 3.68 -6.67
C LEU A 335 -16.34 4.99 -5.98
N LEU A 336 -16.98 5.88 -6.74
CA LEU A 336 -17.46 7.15 -6.25
C LEU A 336 -18.77 7.00 -5.50
N ASN A 337 -18.83 7.70 -4.37
CA ASN A 337 -20.03 7.84 -3.60
C ASN A 337 -20.18 9.26 -3.04
N ASN A 338 -21.26 9.92 -3.45
CA ASN A 338 -21.61 11.26 -2.99
C ASN A 338 -22.86 11.17 -2.09
N LEU A 339 -22.86 11.91 -0.99
CA LEU A 339 -24.01 12.04 -0.09
C LEU A 339 -25.31 12.40 -0.81
N ALA A 340 -25.25 13.22 -1.85
CA ALA A 340 -26.41 13.58 -2.68
C ALA A 340 -27.03 12.36 -3.38
N LEU A 341 -26.20 11.45 -3.89
CA LEU A 341 -26.66 10.19 -4.49
C LEU A 341 -27.28 9.29 -3.41
N LEU A 342 -26.76 9.30 -2.19
CA LEU A 342 -27.26 8.47 -1.10
C LEU A 342 -28.62 8.90 -0.54
N VAL A 343 -29.04 10.14 -0.77
CA VAL A 343 -30.32 10.67 -0.29
C VAL A 343 -31.38 10.72 -1.39
N SER A 344 -31.06 10.31 -2.62
CA SER A 344 -32.05 10.20 -3.68
C SER A 344 -32.88 8.92 -3.51
N ASP A 345 -34.15 9.00 -3.90
CA ASP A 345 -35.11 7.89 -3.85
C ASP A 345 -35.00 6.96 -5.07
N GLY A 346 -34.15 7.30 -6.05
CA GLY A 346 -33.94 6.53 -7.28
C GLY A 346 -32.87 5.43 -7.16
N PRO A 347 -32.87 4.44 -8.09
CA PRO A 347 -31.79 3.48 -8.19
C PRO A 347 -30.48 4.22 -8.54
N VAL A 348 -29.53 4.22 -7.61
CA VAL A 348 -28.21 4.80 -7.83
C VAL A 348 -27.32 3.76 -8.49
N LEU A 349 -26.93 4.02 -9.74
CA LEU A 349 -25.90 3.21 -10.39
C LEU A 349 -24.54 3.52 -9.74
N PRO A 350 -23.71 2.50 -9.45
CA PRO A 350 -22.32 2.71 -9.05
C PRO A 350 -21.60 3.58 -10.08
N VAL A 351 -20.93 4.63 -9.63
CA VAL A 351 -20.13 5.51 -10.48
C VAL A 351 -18.67 5.20 -10.24
N PHE A 352 -17.91 4.95 -11.30
CA PHE A 352 -16.48 4.69 -11.21
C PHE A 352 -15.70 5.79 -11.91
N THR A 353 -14.49 6.04 -11.43
CA THR A 353 -13.50 6.87 -12.12
C THR A 353 -12.12 6.25 -11.94
N ASP A 354 -11.27 6.36 -12.94
CA ASP A 354 -9.89 5.93 -12.80
C ASP A 354 -9.08 7.01 -12.06
N LEU A 355 -8.22 6.58 -11.14
CA LEU A 355 -7.28 7.45 -10.45
C LEU A 355 -6.14 7.87 -11.39
N PRO A 356 -5.55 9.07 -11.20
CA PRO A 356 -4.46 9.53 -12.03
C PRO A 356 -3.25 8.59 -11.93
N ILE A 357 -2.49 8.52 -13.02
CA ILE A 357 -1.26 7.74 -13.16
C ILE A 357 -0.11 8.73 -13.34
N ALA A 358 0.96 8.58 -12.55
CA ALA A 358 2.17 9.35 -12.76
C ALA A 358 2.95 8.77 -13.97
N PRO A 359 3.56 9.61 -14.82
CA PRO A 359 4.42 9.14 -15.90
C PRO A 359 5.53 8.20 -15.40
N PRO A 360 5.72 7.00 -16.01
CA PRO A 360 6.68 6.01 -15.51
C PRO A 360 8.13 6.50 -15.42
N HIS A 361 8.54 7.40 -16.32
CA HIS A 361 9.89 7.94 -16.37
C HIS A 361 10.22 8.92 -15.22
N GLU A 362 9.24 9.28 -14.40
CA GLU A 362 9.41 10.15 -13.24
C GLU A 362 9.75 9.37 -11.96
N ASN A 363 9.71 8.04 -11.99
CA ASN A 363 10.07 7.19 -10.86
C ASN A 363 11.59 6.95 -10.83
N VAL A 364 12.31 7.89 -10.20
CA VAL A 364 13.77 7.86 -10.13
C VAL A 364 14.23 7.86 -8.68
N ARG A 365 15.19 6.99 -8.38
CA ARG A 365 16.03 7.09 -7.18
C ARG A 365 17.47 7.25 -7.63
N THR A 366 18.14 8.25 -7.08
CA THR A 366 19.58 8.42 -7.27
C THR A 366 20.24 8.52 -5.90
N VAL A 367 21.27 7.70 -5.69
CA VAL A 367 22.11 7.75 -4.50
C VAL A 367 23.54 7.96 -4.96
N HIS A 368 24.16 9.05 -4.52
CA HIS A 368 25.54 9.37 -4.84
C HIS A 368 26.35 9.48 -3.55
N PHE A 369 27.44 8.72 -3.48
CA PHE A 369 28.40 8.78 -2.40
C PHE A 369 29.70 9.42 -2.91
N GLU A 370 30.16 10.46 -2.24
CA GLU A 370 31.49 11.04 -2.36
C GLU A 370 32.28 10.60 -1.12
N MET A 371 33.17 9.61 -1.27
CA MET A 371 33.94 9.00 -0.18
C MET A 371 35.39 9.46 -0.19
N GLU A 372 35.91 9.80 0.99
CA GLU A 372 37.32 10.11 1.22
C GLU A 372 37.92 9.05 2.15
N VAL A 373 38.97 8.37 1.66
CA VAL A 373 39.64 7.27 2.36
C VAL A 373 41.08 7.67 2.70
N ASP A 374 41.38 7.72 4.01
CA ASP A 374 42.75 7.83 4.51
C ASP A 374 43.23 6.45 4.95
N LEU A 375 44.13 5.86 4.16
CA LEU A 375 44.64 4.51 4.41
C LEU A 375 45.60 4.44 5.62
N ALA A 376 46.26 5.55 5.97
CA ALA A 376 47.16 5.60 7.13
C ALA A 376 46.39 5.71 8.44
N GLN A 377 45.39 6.60 8.49
CA GLN A 377 44.53 6.80 9.66
C GLN A 377 43.42 5.75 9.75
N ARG A 378 43.19 5.00 8.67
CA ARG A 378 42.10 4.01 8.52
C ARG A 378 40.73 4.64 8.73
N THR A 379 40.53 5.81 8.17
CA THR A 379 39.27 6.55 8.26
C THR A 379 38.60 6.61 6.91
N VAL A 380 37.27 6.52 6.91
CA VAL A 380 36.45 6.70 5.71
C VAL A 380 35.30 7.62 6.05
N HIS A 381 35.23 8.75 5.36
CA HIS A 381 34.14 9.71 5.46
C HIS A 381 33.38 9.75 4.14
N ALA A 382 32.05 9.81 4.19
CA ALA A 382 31.22 9.85 3.00
C ALA A 382 30.15 10.93 3.08
N HIS A 383 30.15 11.82 2.08
CA HIS A 383 29.02 12.71 1.80
C HIS A 383 28.05 12.00 0.85
N VAL A 384 26.78 11.92 1.23
CA VAL A 384 25.77 11.18 0.48
C VAL A 384 24.64 12.09 0.05
N ARG A 385 24.30 12.06 -1.24
CA ARG A 385 23.13 12.74 -1.80
C ARG A 385 22.13 11.71 -2.28
N VAL A 386 20.92 11.77 -1.74
CA VAL A 386 19.78 10.95 -2.15
C VAL A 386 18.74 11.83 -2.79
N LEU A 387 18.31 11.47 -4.00
CA LEU A 387 17.16 12.06 -4.68
C LEU A 387 16.09 10.99 -4.89
N LEU A 388 14.90 11.22 -4.35
CA LEU A 388 13.71 10.39 -4.55
C LEU A 388 12.69 11.16 -5.38
N THR A 389 12.19 10.58 -6.47
CA THR A 389 11.13 11.16 -7.30
C THR A 389 10.01 10.16 -7.60
N GLY A 390 8.78 10.66 -7.78
CA GLY A 390 7.63 9.82 -8.10
C GLY A 390 7.36 8.79 -7.02
N GLN A 391 7.18 7.52 -7.41
CA GLN A 391 6.92 6.41 -6.48
C GLN A 391 8.04 6.19 -5.45
N PHE A 392 9.31 6.45 -5.78
CA PHE A 392 10.38 6.36 -4.78
C PHE A 392 10.22 7.40 -3.67
N SER A 393 9.74 8.61 -4.01
CA SER A 393 9.41 9.63 -3.01
C SER A 393 8.17 9.24 -2.21
N THR A 394 7.14 8.70 -2.86
CA THR A 394 5.91 8.26 -2.21
C THR A 394 6.13 7.13 -1.21
N LEU A 395 6.92 6.12 -1.56
CA LEU A 395 7.14 4.93 -0.74
C LEU A 395 8.32 5.07 0.23
N GLY A 396 9.39 5.75 -0.19
CA GLY A 396 10.68 5.75 0.52
C GLY A 396 10.88 6.92 1.49
N ARG A 397 10.27 8.09 1.28
CA ARG A 397 10.59 9.28 2.11
C ARG A 397 10.31 9.09 3.60
N ALA A 398 9.36 8.22 3.94
CA ALA A 398 8.95 7.97 5.32
C ALA A 398 10.09 7.36 6.14
N SER A 399 10.98 6.58 5.51
CA SER A 399 12.13 6.00 6.22
C SER A 399 13.11 7.10 6.64
N TYR A 400 13.38 8.07 5.77
CA TYR A 400 14.27 9.19 6.07
C TYR A 400 13.69 10.16 7.10
N LEU A 401 12.38 10.40 7.07
CA LEU A 401 11.71 11.34 7.98
C LEU A 401 11.49 10.75 9.38
N PHE A 402 11.09 9.48 9.44
CA PHE A 402 10.49 8.90 10.64
C PHE A 402 10.99 7.49 10.96
N ASN A 403 11.91 6.94 10.17
CA ASN A 403 12.33 5.54 10.24
C ASN A 403 11.14 4.56 10.10
N GLU A 404 10.18 4.92 9.24
CA GLU A 404 9.00 4.10 8.95
C GLU A 404 9.11 3.46 7.57
N VAL A 405 8.74 2.19 7.46
CA VAL A 405 8.68 1.44 6.20
C VAL A 405 7.26 0.89 6.04
N ASP A 406 6.66 1.10 4.88
CA ASP A 406 5.34 0.56 4.57
C ASP A 406 5.44 -0.97 4.44
N SER A 407 4.78 -1.70 5.34
CA SER A 407 4.80 -3.16 5.37
C SER A 407 4.08 -3.82 4.19
N THR A 408 3.38 -3.04 3.37
CA THR A 408 2.65 -3.52 2.20
C THR A 408 3.50 -3.47 0.92
N VAL A 409 4.74 -2.97 0.96
CA VAL A 409 5.66 -2.89 -0.18
C VAL A 409 7.00 -3.56 0.15
N LEU A 410 7.88 -3.67 -0.85
CA LEU A 410 9.23 -4.19 -0.63
C LEU A 410 9.98 -3.35 0.41
N SER A 411 10.58 -4.00 1.41
CA SER A 411 11.36 -3.34 2.48
C SER A 411 12.51 -2.50 1.92
N ALA A 412 13.09 -2.90 0.79
CA ALA A 412 14.17 -2.20 0.10
C ALA A 412 13.82 -0.77 -0.33
N TYR A 413 12.54 -0.41 -0.47
CA TYR A 413 12.13 0.99 -0.67
C TYR A 413 12.40 1.87 0.55
N GLY A 414 12.39 1.26 1.74
CA GLY A 414 12.71 1.91 3.01
C GLY A 414 14.20 1.90 3.36
N HIS A 415 15.06 1.27 2.55
CA HIS A 415 16.50 1.23 2.80
C HIS A 415 17.12 2.63 2.78
N ARG A 416 18.08 2.85 3.70
CA ARG A 416 18.81 4.10 3.83
C ARG A 416 20.32 3.79 3.89
N PRO A 417 21.18 4.66 3.33
CA PRO A 417 22.63 4.49 3.40
C PRO A 417 23.20 4.31 4.82
N ASP A 418 22.57 4.89 5.85
CA ASP A 418 22.98 4.73 7.25
C ASP A 418 22.50 3.42 7.91
N HIS A 419 21.68 2.61 7.23
CA HIS A 419 21.31 1.28 7.69
C HIS A 419 22.31 0.20 7.26
N SER A 420 23.32 0.56 6.45
CA SER A 420 24.38 -0.37 6.04
C SER A 420 25.22 -0.82 7.24
N PRO A 421 25.73 -2.08 7.28
CA PRO A 421 26.31 -2.68 8.50
C PRO A 421 27.44 -1.90 9.17
N HIS A 422 28.19 -1.10 8.41
CA HIS A 422 29.37 -0.35 8.88
C HIS A 422 29.16 1.17 8.89
N ALA A 423 27.95 1.63 8.58
CA ALA A 423 27.64 3.04 8.48
C ALA A 423 27.22 3.60 9.83
N ARG A 424 27.83 4.73 10.20
CA ARG A 424 27.37 5.56 11.31
C ARG A 424 26.96 6.92 10.78
N LEU A 425 25.69 7.28 10.96
CA LEU A 425 25.19 8.61 10.63
C LEU A 425 25.82 9.69 11.51
N ILE A 426 26.39 10.72 10.88
CA ILE A 426 26.93 11.91 11.53
C ILE A 426 25.91 13.05 11.49
N ASP A 427 25.43 13.39 10.29
CA ASP A 427 24.44 14.45 10.05
C ASP A 427 23.45 14.02 8.96
N GLN A 428 22.23 14.54 9.01
CA GLN A 428 21.22 14.37 7.97
C GLN A 428 20.47 15.68 7.76
N ARG A 429 20.36 16.10 6.50
CA ARG A 429 19.59 17.27 6.09
C ARG A 429 18.60 16.87 5.01
N MET A 430 17.42 17.48 5.06
CA MET A 430 16.37 17.22 4.08
C MET A 430 15.92 18.54 3.48
N ALA A 431 15.87 18.59 2.16
CA ALA A 431 15.23 19.70 1.46
C ALA A 431 13.72 19.70 1.72
N PRO A 432 13.03 20.84 1.58
CA PRO A 432 11.58 20.87 1.57
C PRO A 432 11.01 19.90 0.52
N LEU A 433 9.99 19.13 0.91
CA LEU A 433 9.26 18.25 0.00
C LEU A 433 8.61 19.07 -1.13
N GLN A 434 8.85 18.69 -2.39
CA GLN A 434 8.06 19.18 -3.51
C GLN A 434 6.71 18.45 -3.50
N THR A 435 5.62 19.19 -3.25
CA THR A 435 4.28 18.63 -3.09
C THR A 435 3.48 18.58 -4.39
N ASP A 436 4.05 19.04 -5.50
CA ASP A 436 3.49 18.86 -6.85
C ASP A 436 4.14 17.66 -7.57
N PRO A 437 3.37 16.89 -8.37
CA PRO A 437 3.90 15.84 -9.22
C PRO A 437 5.00 16.36 -10.19
N PRO A 438 6.07 15.59 -10.42
CA PRO A 438 6.46 14.40 -9.68
C PRO A 438 6.97 14.78 -8.29
N PHE A 439 6.36 14.24 -7.24
CA PHE A 439 6.76 14.51 -5.85
C PHE A 439 8.24 14.22 -5.66
N ARG A 440 9.00 15.13 -5.04
CA ARG A 440 10.46 15.01 -4.90
C ARG A 440 10.93 15.26 -3.48
N GLN A 441 11.85 14.42 -3.04
CA GLN A 441 12.57 14.59 -1.78
C GLN A 441 14.06 14.47 -2.03
N ALA A 442 14.82 15.51 -1.68
CA ALA A 442 16.27 15.47 -1.64
C ALA A 442 16.74 15.35 -0.18
N ILE A 443 17.74 14.49 0.04
CA ILE A 443 18.36 14.22 1.33
C ILE A 443 19.88 14.31 1.16
N GLU A 444 20.54 14.94 2.11
CA GLU A 444 22.00 14.95 2.25
C GLU A 444 22.35 14.29 3.58
N MET A 445 23.38 13.45 3.58
CA MET A 445 23.84 12.73 4.77
C MET A 445 25.36 12.77 4.84
N GLU A 446 25.87 12.81 6.06
CA GLU A 446 27.29 12.60 6.36
C GLU A 446 27.43 11.28 7.11
N LEU A 447 28.28 10.38 6.61
CA LEU A 447 28.50 9.06 7.19
C LEU A 447 29.97 8.85 7.55
N ASP A 448 30.17 8.18 8.68
CA ASP A 448 31.44 7.54 9.02
C ASP A 448 31.35 6.05 8.63
N LEU A 449 32.24 5.64 7.73
CA LEU A 449 32.36 4.27 7.22
C LEU A 449 33.70 3.64 7.62
N SER A 450 34.40 4.19 8.61
CA SER A 450 35.74 3.72 8.98
C SER A 450 35.76 2.24 9.40
N GLN A 451 34.63 1.70 9.89
CA GLN A 451 34.48 0.28 10.23
C GLN A 451 34.43 -0.65 9.01
N ALA A 452 34.09 -0.13 7.82
CA ALA A 452 34.12 -0.90 6.57
C ALA A 452 35.53 -1.11 6.02
N LEU A 453 36.52 -0.33 6.48
CA LEU A 453 37.90 -0.42 6.01
C LEU A 453 38.72 -1.35 6.91
N SER A 454 39.26 -2.41 6.31
CA SER A 454 40.13 -3.37 7.01
C SER A 454 41.46 -3.56 6.29
N ALA A 455 42.56 -3.62 7.05
CA ALA A 455 43.87 -3.98 6.50
C ALA A 455 43.95 -5.50 6.38
N THR A 456 44.35 -5.99 5.21
CA THR A 456 44.50 -7.43 4.91
C THR A 456 45.96 -7.85 4.72
N GLY A 457 46.88 -6.88 4.72
CA GLY A 457 48.33 -7.05 4.58
C GLY A 457 49.04 -5.71 4.80
N GLU A 458 50.35 -5.65 4.54
CA GLU A 458 51.14 -4.42 4.74
C GLU A 458 50.71 -3.27 3.81
N ASP A 459 50.37 -3.58 2.57
CA ASP A 459 49.98 -2.61 1.52
C ASP A 459 48.65 -2.97 0.85
N THR A 460 47.79 -3.72 1.56
CA THR A 460 46.50 -4.18 1.03
C THR A 460 45.39 -3.94 2.03
N TRP A 461 44.29 -3.39 1.53
CA TRP A 461 43.08 -3.08 2.28
C TRP A 461 41.84 -3.65 1.57
N GLN A 462 40.77 -3.77 2.32
CA GLN A 462 39.44 -4.07 1.82
C GLN A 462 38.47 -3.04 2.38
N LEU A 463 37.65 -2.48 1.50
CA LEU A 463 36.53 -1.61 1.85
C LEU A 463 35.23 -2.37 1.56
N ASP A 464 34.50 -2.73 2.62
CA ASP A 464 33.21 -3.41 2.52
C ASP A 464 32.11 -2.41 2.14
N LEU A 465 31.52 -2.59 0.96
CA LEU A 465 30.45 -1.72 0.43
C LEU A 465 29.06 -2.31 0.66
N SER A 466 28.95 -3.33 1.52
CA SER A 466 27.68 -4.02 1.78
C SER A 466 26.58 -3.06 2.22
N GLY A 467 25.43 -3.15 1.55
CA GLY A 467 24.27 -2.29 1.78
C GLY A 467 24.38 -0.88 1.16
N LEU A 468 25.50 -0.49 0.56
CA LEU A 468 25.62 0.83 -0.10
C LEU A 468 25.10 0.82 -1.54
N LEU A 469 25.03 -0.36 -2.16
CA LEU A 469 24.52 -0.60 -3.52
C LEU A 469 23.19 -1.37 -3.51
N GLU A 470 22.31 -1.04 -2.56
CA GLU A 470 21.06 -1.77 -2.38
C GLU A 470 19.93 -1.21 -3.25
N HIS A 471 19.64 -1.94 -4.33
CA HIS A 471 18.51 -1.69 -5.23
C HIS A 471 17.18 -2.18 -4.64
N ALA A 472 16.05 -1.63 -5.10
CA ALA A 472 14.71 -2.11 -4.74
C ALA A 472 14.37 -3.45 -5.43
N LEU A 473 14.99 -4.53 -4.97
CA LEU A 473 14.86 -5.89 -5.50
C LEU A 473 14.03 -6.78 -4.56
N PRO A 474 13.19 -7.68 -5.09
CA PRO A 474 12.50 -8.66 -4.28
C PRO A 474 13.46 -9.71 -3.72
N GLU A 475 13.20 -10.15 -2.48
CA GLU A 475 13.89 -11.28 -1.86
C GLU A 475 13.14 -12.59 -2.12
N GLY A 476 13.87 -13.72 -2.09
CA GLY A 476 13.27 -15.05 -2.13
C GLY A 476 12.64 -15.45 -3.47
N PHE A 477 12.83 -14.68 -4.55
CA PHE A 477 12.36 -15.05 -5.88
C PHE A 477 13.01 -16.36 -6.34
N ARG A 478 12.19 -17.26 -6.90
CA ARG A 478 12.63 -18.54 -7.48
C ARG A 478 11.97 -18.73 -8.84
N ALA A 479 12.77 -19.02 -9.85
CA ALA A 479 12.29 -19.31 -11.20
C ALA A 479 11.76 -20.75 -11.34
N ALA A 480 12.40 -21.69 -10.64
CA ALA A 480 12.06 -23.10 -10.73
C ALA A 480 10.64 -23.35 -10.19
N GLY A 481 9.79 -23.96 -11.03
CA GLY A 481 8.41 -24.32 -10.67
C GLY A 481 7.45 -23.12 -10.58
N ARG A 482 7.78 -21.99 -11.22
CA ARG A 482 6.93 -20.81 -11.25
C ARG A 482 5.80 -20.97 -12.28
N ASP A 483 4.57 -20.68 -11.88
CA ASP A 483 3.37 -20.77 -12.71
C ASP A 483 2.79 -19.40 -13.09
N LEU A 484 3.08 -18.34 -12.33
CA LEU A 484 2.55 -17.00 -12.60
C LEU A 484 3.63 -16.01 -13.06
N PRO A 485 3.27 -15.03 -13.91
CA PRO A 485 4.19 -13.95 -14.25
C PRO A 485 4.69 -13.20 -13.01
N PHE A 486 5.88 -12.63 -13.11
CA PHE A 486 6.42 -11.73 -12.11
C PHE A 486 5.98 -10.29 -12.39
N HIS A 487 5.59 -9.57 -11.34
CA HIS A 487 5.23 -8.16 -11.43
C HIS A 487 6.16 -7.28 -10.62
N TRP A 488 6.87 -6.38 -11.30
CA TRP A 488 7.45 -5.22 -10.65
C TRP A 488 6.34 -4.34 -10.07
N ASP A 489 6.67 -3.63 -8.99
CA ASP A 489 5.72 -2.71 -8.36
C ASP A 489 5.40 -1.54 -9.31
N PHE A 490 6.42 -0.95 -9.92
CA PHE A 490 6.29 0.10 -10.93
C PHE A 490 7.53 0.13 -11.84
N ALA A 491 7.38 0.77 -13.01
CA ALA A 491 8.50 1.05 -13.90
C ALA A 491 9.38 2.14 -13.26
N GLN A 492 10.69 1.90 -13.21
CA GLN A 492 11.62 2.60 -12.33
C GLN A 492 13.01 2.74 -12.94
N ARG A 493 13.72 3.78 -12.50
CA ARG A 493 15.15 3.98 -12.71
C ARG A 493 15.81 4.21 -11.36
N ASP A 494 16.65 3.28 -10.94
CA ASP A 494 17.30 3.29 -9.64
C ASP A 494 18.81 3.27 -9.85
N GLU A 495 19.49 4.32 -9.45
CA GLU A 495 20.89 4.59 -9.78
C GLU A 495 21.70 4.85 -8.52
N LEU A 496 22.73 4.06 -8.32
CA LEU A 496 23.63 4.17 -7.19
C LEU A 496 25.05 4.37 -7.71
N SER A 497 25.76 5.33 -7.13
CA SER A 497 27.14 5.63 -7.52
C SER A 497 27.99 5.94 -6.31
N ILE A 498 29.18 5.34 -6.28
CA ILE A 498 30.17 5.52 -5.21
C ILE A 498 31.46 5.99 -5.85
N GLN A 499 31.81 7.26 -5.62
CA GLN A 499 33.11 7.81 -5.94
C GLN A 499 34.01 7.69 -4.72
N VAL A 500 35.12 6.97 -4.84
CA VAL A 500 36.09 6.77 -3.76
C VAL A 500 37.39 7.49 -4.10
N GLY A 501 37.77 8.47 -3.27
CA GLY A 501 39.04 9.16 -3.32
C GLY A 501 40.00 8.66 -2.25
N PHE A 502 41.26 8.44 -2.63
CA PHE A 502 42.33 7.95 -1.74
C PHE A 502 43.38 9.03 -1.47
N ASP A 503 43.95 9.01 -0.26
CA ASP A 503 45.07 9.88 0.15
C ASP A 503 46.36 9.66 -0.67
N ARG A 504 46.48 8.50 -1.33
CA ARG A 504 47.65 8.08 -2.12
C ARG A 504 47.24 7.27 -3.36
N PRO A 505 48.16 7.08 -4.34
CA PRO A 505 47.92 6.21 -5.49
C PRO A 505 47.64 4.75 -5.10
N VAL A 506 46.59 4.17 -5.68
CA VAL A 506 46.20 2.78 -5.44
C VAL A 506 45.87 2.05 -6.74
N ASP A 507 45.94 0.73 -6.67
CA ASP A 507 45.31 -0.21 -7.59
C ASP A 507 44.09 -0.79 -6.88
N ALA A 508 42.91 -0.63 -7.46
CA ALA A 508 41.65 -1.00 -6.83
C ALA A 508 40.83 -1.89 -7.76
N ASP A 509 40.28 -2.97 -7.20
CA ASP A 509 39.53 -3.99 -7.93
C ASP A 509 38.31 -4.43 -7.13
N LEU A 510 37.23 -4.76 -7.83
CA LEU A 510 35.98 -5.18 -7.20
C LEU A 510 36.01 -6.68 -6.95
N ARG A 511 36.07 -7.08 -5.68
CA ARG A 511 35.86 -8.47 -5.30
C ARG A 511 34.36 -8.70 -5.13
N SER A 512 33.88 -9.82 -5.66
CA SER A 512 32.55 -10.40 -5.42
C SER A 512 31.31 -9.78 -6.12
N ALA A 513 31.41 -8.67 -6.86
CA ALA A 513 30.31 -8.29 -7.75
C ALA A 513 30.59 -8.66 -9.21
N THR A 514 29.57 -9.18 -9.88
CA THR A 514 29.58 -9.38 -11.33
C THR A 514 29.59 -8.00 -11.99
N ILE A 515 30.70 -7.65 -12.61
CA ILE A 515 30.77 -6.50 -13.52
C ILE A 515 30.09 -6.93 -14.81
N GLY A 516 29.07 -6.18 -15.23
CA GLY A 516 28.32 -6.55 -16.42
C GLY A 516 26.99 -5.85 -16.57
N VAL A 517 26.32 -6.23 -17.66
CA VAL A 517 24.98 -5.81 -18.01
C VAL A 517 24.12 -7.06 -18.15
N ASP A 518 23.11 -7.19 -17.31
CA ASP A 518 22.10 -8.23 -17.44
C ASP A 518 20.80 -7.65 -17.97
N THR A 519 20.13 -8.43 -18.81
CA THR A 519 18.85 -8.01 -19.38
C THR A 519 17.83 -9.13 -19.25
N CYS A 520 16.66 -8.78 -18.71
CA CYS A 520 15.47 -9.62 -18.70
C CYS A 520 14.32 -8.78 -19.28
N GLY A 521 14.15 -8.90 -20.59
CA GLY A 521 13.16 -8.17 -21.37
C GLY A 521 13.48 -6.71 -21.41
N SER A 522 12.58 -5.91 -20.87
CA SER A 522 12.75 -4.48 -20.74
C SER A 522 13.28 -4.06 -19.37
N THR A 523 13.72 -5.04 -18.57
CA THR A 523 14.49 -4.83 -17.34
C THR A 523 15.98 -4.97 -17.63
N GLN A 524 16.77 -4.03 -17.15
CA GLN A 524 18.22 -4.01 -17.27
C GLN A 524 18.86 -3.75 -15.91
N TYR A 525 19.88 -4.52 -15.59
CA TYR A 525 20.77 -4.28 -14.47
C TYR A 525 22.19 -4.03 -14.99
N THR A 526 22.90 -3.08 -14.39
CA THR A 526 24.28 -2.74 -14.76
C THR A 526 25.11 -2.51 -13.51
N CYS A 527 26.34 -3.02 -13.46
CA CYS A 527 27.31 -2.71 -12.41
C CYS A 527 28.70 -2.58 -13.03
N ASN A 528 29.35 -1.41 -12.88
CA ASN A 528 30.64 -1.10 -13.49
C ASN A 528 31.56 -0.38 -12.50
N LEU A 529 32.85 -0.74 -12.53
CA LEU A 529 33.91 -0.04 -11.82
C LEU A 529 34.81 0.67 -12.83
N ASP A 530 34.82 2.00 -12.80
CA ASP A 530 35.65 2.85 -13.65
C ASP A 530 36.80 3.43 -12.82
N ARG A 531 38.05 3.33 -13.29
CA ARG A 531 39.18 4.08 -12.72
C ARG A 531 39.21 5.48 -13.33
N ILE A 532 39.01 6.51 -12.52
CA ILE A 532 39.06 7.90 -12.98
C ILE A 532 40.52 8.33 -13.13
N ASP A 533 41.33 8.09 -12.09
CA ASP A 533 42.77 8.36 -12.07
C ASP A 533 43.50 7.42 -11.08
N GLU A 534 44.74 7.75 -10.71
CA GLU A 534 45.53 6.92 -9.79
C GLU A 534 45.01 6.89 -8.35
N ARG A 535 44.17 7.83 -7.96
CA ARG A 535 43.64 8.04 -6.60
C ARG A 535 42.12 8.03 -6.54
N GLN A 536 41.43 7.83 -7.65
CA GLN A 536 39.98 7.88 -7.72
C GLN A 536 39.41 6.72 -8.53
N VAL A 537 38.40 6.08 -7.95
CA VAL A 537 37.56 5.09 -8.63
C VAL A 537 36.09 5.45 -8.50
N LEU A 538 35.30 5.04 -9.48
CA LEU A 538 33.87 5.26 -9.53
C LEU A 538 33.15 3.95 -9.80
N LEU A 539 32.38 3.50 -8.81
CA LEU A 539 31.50 2.37 -8.94
C LEU A 539 30.10 2.87 -9.27
N ARG A 540 29.49 2.34 -10.34
CA ARG A 540 28.12 2.65 -10.75
C ARG A 540 27.30 1.38 -10.77
N SER A 541 26.15 1.41 -10.11
CA SER A 541 25.14 0.36 -10.19
C SER A 541 23.79 0.96 -10.59
N GLY A 542 23.08 0.28 -11.47
CA GLY A 542 21.87 0.80 -12.10
C GLY A 542 20.87 -0.30 -12.37
N LEU A 543 19.62 -0.10 -11.93
CA LEU A 543 18.47 -0.92 -12.24
C LEU A 543 17.45 -0.09 -13.02
N ARG A 544 17.05 -0.58 -14.18
CA ARG A 544 16.01 0.04 -15.01
C ARG A 544 14.93 -0.98 -15.33
N VAL A 545 13.69 -0.64 -15.01
CA VAL A 545 12.50 -1.43 -15.34
C VAL A 545 11.60 -0.58 -16.24
N ASN A 546 11.42 -0.97 -17.49
CA ASN A 546 10.49 -0.25 -18.38
C ASN A 546 9.11 -0.92 -18.44
N ASP A 547 9.02 -2.26 -18.50
CA ASP A 547 7.76 -3.00 -18.35
C ASP A 547 7.68 -3.67 -16.98
N VAL A 548 6.51 -3.58 -16.37
CA VAL A 548 6.27 -4.09 -15.02
C VAL A 548 5.91 -5.57 -14.96
N ILE A 549 5.87 -6.27 -16.10
CA ILE A 549 5.49 -7.68 -16.18
C ILE A 549 6.63 -8.45 -16.84
N VAL A 550 7.13 -9.47 -16.14
CA VAL A 550 8.08 -10.45 -16.69
C VAL A 550 7.34 -11.78 -16.83
N PRO A 551 7.22 -12.31 -18.07
CA PRO A 551 6.47 -13.53 -18.31
C PRO A 551 7.25 -14.76 -17.78
N VAL A 552 6.54 -15.86 -17.53
CA VAL A 552 7.09 -17.05 -16.83
C VAL A 552 8.29 -17.63 -17.56
N GLU A 553 8.29 -17.59 -18.89
CA GLU A 553 9.35 -18.14 -19.75
C GLU A 553 10.70 -17.43 -19.54
N ARG A 554 10.70 -16.24 -18.94
CA ARG A 554 11.90 -15.44 -18.64
C ARG A 554 12.25 -15.43 -17.16
N ALA A 555 11.57 -16.23 -16.33
CA ALA A 555 11.82 -16.26 -14.89
C ALA A 555 13.29 -16.62 -14.55
N ALA A 556 13.92 -17.51 -15.33
CA ALA A 556 15.32 -17.88 -15.12
C ALA A 556 16.29 -16.70 -15.38
N GLU A 557 16.04 -15.92 -16.44
CA GLU A 557 16.82 -14.70 -16.73
C GLU A 557 16.62 -13.65 -15.62
N LEU A 558 15.39 -13.50 -15.14
CA LEU A 558 15.08 -12.59 -14.03
C LEU A 558 15.81 -13.02 -12.76
N GLN A 559 15.82 -14.32 -12.43
CA GLN A 559 16.52 -14.82 -11.26
C GLN A 559 18.01 -14.47 -11.31
N LEU A 560 18.67 -14.68 -12.45
CA LEU A 560 20.08 -14.33 -12.62
C LEU A 560 20.32 -12.83 -12.42
N LEU A 561 19.46 -11.98 -13.01
CA LEU A 561 19.52 -10.53 -12.84
C LEU A 561 19.38 -10.12 -11.37
N LEU A 562 18.42 -10.71 -10.64
CA LEU A 562 18.22 -10.46 -9.22
C LEU A 562 19.42 -10.92 -8.38
N GLU A 563 19.98 -12.11 -8.68
CA GLU A 563 21.17 -12.64 -8.01
C GLU A 563 22.38 -11.71 -8.19
N HIS A 564 22.58 -11.15 -9.39
CA HIS A 564 23.65 -10.17 -9.64
C HIS A 564 23.43 -8.85 -8.90
N GLY A 565 22.19 -8.35 -8.83
CA GLY A 565 21.84 -7.20 -8.02
C GLY A 565 22.12 -7.41 -6.52
N HIS A 566 21.68 -8.57 -5.98
CA HIS A 566 21.95 -8.97 -4.59
C HIS A 566 23.44 -9.23 -4.31
N ALA A 567 24.22 -9.65 -5.31
CA ALA A 567 25.67 -9.79 -5.19
C ALA A 567 26.36 -8.42 -5.10
N ALA A 568 25.95 -7.44 -5.93
CA ALA A 568 26.52 -6.09 -5.86
C ALA A 568 26.21 -5.36 -4.56
N ALA A 569 25.04 -5.61 -3.96
CA ALA A 569 24.71 -5.11 -2.62
C ALA A 569 25.65 -5.65 -1.52
N ARG A 570 26.54 -6.61 -1.83
CA ARG A 570 27.56 -7.20 -0.93
C ARG A 570 28.99 -6.99 -1.46
N ALA A 571 29.18 -6.03 -2.36
CA ALA A 571 30.46 -5.80 -3.01
C ALA A 571 31.56 -5.42 -2.00
N VAL A 572 32.78 -5.85 -2.27
CA VAL A 572 33.97 -5.48 -1.50
C VAL A 572 35.01 -4.92 -2.45
N LEU A 573 35.47 -3.70 -2.20
CA LEU A 573 36.55 -3.09 -2.97
C LEU A 573 37.89 -3.52 -2.37
N ALA A 574 38.68 -4.28 -3.13
CA ALA A 574 40.05 -4.59 -2.77
C ALA A 574 40.96 -3.45 -3.21
N ILE A 575 41.82 -2.99 -2.32
CA ILE A 575 42.68 -1.82 -2.52
C ILE A 575 44.12 -2.27 -2.27
N ARG A 576 45.03 -1.91 -3.16
CA ARG A 576 46.47 -2.14 -3.02
C ARG A 576 47.22 -0.84 -3.27
N ALA A 577 48.22 -0.52 -2.46
CA ALA A 577 49.07 0.63 -2.77
C ALA A 577 49.75 0.43 -4.14
N ALA A 578 49.69 1.44 -5.00
CA ALA A 578 50.41 1.38 -6.27
C ALA A 578 51.92 1.36 -5.97
N LYS A 579 52.66 0.46 -6.64
CA LYS A 579 54.12 0.52 -6.58
C LYS A 579 54.57 1.84 -7.21
N PRO A 580 55.56 2.55 -6.62
CA PRO A 580 56.15 3.70 -7.30
C PRO A 580 56.65 3.22 -8.66
N THR A 581 56.15 3.83 -9.73
CA THR A 581 56.72 3.70 -11.06
C THR A 581 58.10 4.35 -10.99
N ASP A 582 59.15 3.53 -10.97
CA ASP A 582 60.52 4.05 -11.13
C ASP A 582 60.57 4.83 -12.46
N PRO A 583 61.08 6.08 -12.45
CA PRO A 583 61.05 6.97 -13.60
C PRO A 583 61.90 6.53 -14.79
#